data_AF-A0A6P7GUZ0-F1
#
_entry.id   AF-A0A6P7GUZ0-F1
#
_cell.length_a   1.000
_cell.length_b   1.000
_cell.length_c   1.000
_cell.angle_alpha   90.00
_cell.angle_beta   90.00
_cell.angle_gamma   90.00
#
_symmetry.space_group_name_H-M   'P 1'
#
loop_
_entity.id
_entity.type
_entity.pdbx_description
1 polymer ?
#
loop_
_entity_poly.entity_id
_entity_poly.type
_entity_poly.pdbx_seq_one_letter_code
_entity_poly.pdbx_strand_id
1 'polypeptide(L)'
;MAFSSLYEERCPFTRDYNAIKAELKNIEDYDKTCIETALHGVNHMVLGEWGNNTACQVLLVTDGNTGIGTNSLKEAIATMNQRNNKIPFPVPFSFPGKLHVVCLTSPCDLSFIKSKPLFQRLIDLSGYDGSILVPDNIHSESSVISLFQKLAEDMYTTFKGTLKCGNLESKIILSPAPVAYTKFTDFECNTYNMSELIEVCGFVSVTDVGSPMAISRHLILPASSPTKQENVAKNDTEATEDDSTDEAKIPSFCMAFSSLYEERCPFTRDYNAIKAELKNIEDYDKTCIETALHGVNHMVLGEWGNNTACQFAGENWFGFVYSWADSKKKSNLMLTILMPGTDIIPWLGDLNCLGSAESYSSEQIGSFPIKPMEKRSYSQNGVVWIRQAGLQSDIQKILRHARKLPEKTQQFYKELNRLRKAAISLGFLDLLNGLAYIFEQECLQLPPSAHPDCAVQLQHAAEDLRKIQNRDIKYNVMPLQTNYNST
;
A
#
# COMPACT_ATOMS: atom_id res chain seq x y z
N MET A 1 -10.72 -22.36 14.76
CA MET A 1 -12.19 -22.36 14.93
C MET A 1 -12.69 -23.79 14.87
N ALA A 2 -13.61 -24.17 15.75
CA ALA A 2 -14.37 -25.43 15.68
C ALA A 2 -15.83 -25.11 15.36
N PHE A 3 -16.56 -26.04 14.74
CA PHE A 3 -17.97 -25.81 14.38
C PHE A 3 -18.81 -27.08 14.44
N SER A 4 -20.08 -26.88 14.74
CA SER A 4 -21.18 -27.85 14.67
C SER A 4 -22.46 -27.06 14.35
N SER A 5 -23.48 -27.05 15.21
CA SER A 5 -24.67 -26.21 15.07
C SER A 5 -24.35 -24.72 15.20
N LEU A 6 -23.35 -24.42 16.01
CA LEU A 6 -22.74 -23.11 16.23
C LEU A 6 -21.24 -23.21 15.88
N TYR A 7 -20.56 -22.07 15.81
CA TYR A 7 -19.10 -22.05 15.72
C TYR A 7 -18.51 -21.43 17.00
N GLU A 8 -17.29 -21.85 17.33
CA GLU A 8 -16.53 -21.33 18.46
C GLU A 8 -15.09 -20.99 18.02
N GLU A 9 -14.63 -19.81 18.40
CA GLU A 9 -13.23 -19.43 18.28
C GLU A 9 -12.39 -20.07 19.40
N ARG A 10 -11.79 -21.22 19.09
CA ARG A 10 -10.89 -21.94 20.01
C ARG A 10 -9.52 -21.29 20.17
N CYS A 11 -9.03 -20.67 19.10
CA CYS A 11 -7.71 -20.06 19.07
C CYS A 11 -7.77 -18.84 18.14
N PRO A 12 -7.38 -17.65 18.62
CA PRO A 12 -7.26 -16.46 17.77
C PRO A 12 -6.08 -16.60 16.80
N PHE A 13 -5.97 -15.68 15.84
CA PHE A 13 -4.82 -15.66 14.93
C PHE A 13 -3.52 -15.52 15.71
N THR A 14 -2.63 -16.50 15.54
CA THR A 14 -1.36 -16.56 16.27
C THR A 14 -0.26 -17.18 15.43
N ARG A 15 0.99 -16.81 15.74
CA ARG A 15 2.20 -17.48 15.24
C ARG A 15 2.69 -18.59 16.17
N ASP A 16 2.08 -18.73 17.34
CA ASP A 16 2.39 -19.80 18.28
C ASP A 16 1.69 -21.10 17.88
N TYR A 17 2.38 -21.90 17.06
CA TYR A 17 1.88 -23.20 16.62
C TYR A 17 1.69 -24.20 17.77
N ASN A 18 2.37 -24.02 18.92
CA ASN A 18 2.17 -24.88 20.07
C ASN A 18 0.82 -24.63 20.73
N ALA A 19 0.37 -23.36 20.77
CA ALA A 19 -0.97 -23.01 21.24
C ALA A 19 -2.06 -23.65 20.36
N ILE A 20 -1.90 -23.59 19.03
CA ILE A 20 -2.83 -24.24 18.08
C ILE A 20 -2.85 -25.75 18.32
N LYS A 21 -1.67 -26.38 18.47
CA LYS A 21 -1.54 -27.82 18.72
C LYS A 21 -2.14 -28.24 20.07
N ALA A 22 -2.08 -27.38 21.09
CA ALA A 22 -2.71 -27.63 22.38
C ALA A 22 -4.24 -27.64 22.27
N GLU A 23 -4.83 -26.69 21.54
CA GLU A 23 -6.28 -26.64 21.32
C GLU A 23 -6.80 -27.84 20.52
N LEU A 24 -6.04 -28.33 19.54
CA LEU A 24 -6.42 -29.54 18.78
C LEU A 24 -6.55 -30.80 19.63
N LYS A 25 -5.94 -30.85 20.83
CA LYS A 25 -6.07 -31.99 21.75
C LYS A 25 -7.37 -31.95 22.57
N ASN A 26 -8.03 -30.81 22.63
CA ASN A 26 -9.20 -30.55 23.47
C ASN A 26 -10.45 -30.27 22.60
N ILE A 27 -10.60 -31.00 21.50
CA ILE A 27 -11.80 -30.90 20.65
C ILE A 27 -12.89 -31.78 21.26
N GLU A 28 -14.05 -31.18 21.50
CA GLU A 28 -15.24 -31.86 22.01
C GLU A 28 -16.16 -32.31 20.86
N ASP A 29 -16.91 -33.39 21.10
CA ASP A 29 -17.92 -33.87 20.17
C ASP A 29 -19.24 -33.11 20.37
N TYR A 30 -19.86 -32.72 19.26
CA TYR A 30 -21.09 -31.91 19.24
C TYR A 30 -22.17 -32.52 18.34
N ASP A 31 -23.25 -31.76 18.10
CA ASP A 31 -24.52 -32.24 17.57
C ASP A 31 -24.62 -32.38 16.03
N LYS A 32 -24.68 -31.28 15.28
CA LYS A 32 -25.02 -31.27 13.85
C LYS A 32 -24.07 -30.39 13.04
N THR A 33 -23.68 -30.84 11.86
CA THR A 33 -22.85 -30.05 10.94
C THR A 33 -23.62 -28.86 10.36
N CYS A 34 -23.15 -27.62 10.59
CA CYS A 34 -23.65 -26.42 9.92
C CYS A 34 -22.51 -25.58 9.32
N ILE A 35 -22.17 -25.87 8.06
CA ILE A 35 -21.05 -25.25 7.35
C ILE A 35 -21.29 -23.75 7.10
N GLU A 36 -22.52 -23.35 6.79
CA GLU A 36 -22.86 -21.94 6.56
C GLU A 36 -22.55 -21.08 7.79
N THR A 37 -22.95 -21.54 8.98
CA THR A 37 -22.65 -20.88 10.25
C THR A 37 -21.14 -20.77 10.49
N ALA A 38 -20.38 -21.81 10.19
CA ALA A 38 -18.92 -21.77 10.28
C ALA A 38 -18.31 -20.71 9.34
N LEU A 39 -18.77 -20.63 8.09
CA LEU A 39 -18.28 -19.66 7.12
C LEU A 39 -18.64 -18.21 7.48
N HIS A 40 -19.79 -17.98 8.12
CA HIS A 40 -20.10 -16.69 8.73
C HIS A 40 -19.08 -16.32 9.83
N GLY A 41 -18.73 -17.29 10.68
CA GLY A 41 -17.68 -17.12 11.69
C GLY A 41 -16.33 -16.77 11.08
N VAL A 42 -15.94 -17.44 9.99
CA VAL A 42 -14.71 -17.12 9.25
C VAL A 42 -14.72 -15.67 8.75
N ASN A 43 -15.80 -15.21 8.11
CA ASN A 43 -15.91 -13.80 7.69
C ASN A 43 -15.77 -12.85 8.87
N HIS A 44 -16.45 -13.12 9.99
CA HIS A 44 -16.38 -12.27 11.17
C HIS A 44 -14.95 -12.19 11.74
N MET A 45 -14.28 -13.33 11.90
CA MET A 45 -12.92 -13.40 12.43
C MET A 45 -11.90 -12.71 11.52
N VAL A 46 -11.93 -12.99 10.22
CA VAL A 46 -10.96 -12.40 9.27
C VAL A 46 -11.18 -10.90 9.12
N LEU A 47 -12.42 -10.45 8.97
CA LEU A 47 -12.72 -9.02 8.84
C LEU A 47 -12.43 -8.24 10.13
N GLY A 48 -12.66 -8.85 11.29
CA GLY A 48 -12.39 -8.24 12.59
C GLY A 48 -10.90 -7.97 12.83
N GLU A 49 -10.03 -8.84 12.35
CA GLU A 49 -8.58 -8.77 12.58
C GLU A 49 -7.81 -8.11 11.43
N TRP A 50 -8.12 -8.50 10.18
CA TRP A 50 -7.31 -8.16 9.00
C TRP A 50 -8.04 -7.30 7.97
N GLY A 51 -9.33 -7.00 8.19
CA GLY A 51 -10.17 -6.28 7.24
C GLY A 51 -10.42 -7.06 5.95
N ASN A 52 -10.76 -6.34 4.87
CA ASN A 52 -11.20 -6.93 3.60
C ASN A 52 -10.10 -7.07 2.53
N ASN A 53 -8.88 -6.60 2.78
CA ASN A 53 -7.81 -6.57 1.78
C ASN A 53 -6.77 -7.68 1.96
N THR A 54 -6.80 -8.37 3.09
CA THR A 54 -5.81 -9.39 3.42
C THR A 54 -6.23 -10.71 2.79
N ALA A 55 -5.39 -11.24 1.91
CA ALA A 55 -5.62 -12.55 1.34
C ALA A 55 -5.50 -13.64 2.42
N CYS A 56 -6.48 -14.55 2.48
CA CYS A 56 -6.53 -15.62 3.46
C CYS A 56 -6.79 -16.96 2.80
N GLN A 57 -6.27 -18.03 3.41
CA GLN A 57 -6.55 -19.39 3.00
C GLN A 57 -7.42 -20.04 4.08
N VAL A 58 -8.60 -20.53 3.68
CA VAL A 58 -9.58 -21.15 4.58
C VAL A 58 -9.51 -22.66 4.37
N LEU A 59 -9.09 -23.38 5.40
CA LEU A 59 -9.02 -24.84 5.39
C LEU A 59 -10.20 -25.44 6.18
N LEU A 60 -11.17 -26.00 5.46
CA LEU A 60 -12.29 -26.74 6.05
C LEU A 60 -11.94 -28.22 6.17
N VAL A 61 -11.69 -28.69 7.39
CA VAL A 61 -11.49 -30.11 7.68
C VAL A 61 -12.82 -30.70 8.17
N THR A 62 -13.30 -31.75 7.50
CA THR A 62 -14.60 -32.38 7.78
C THR A 62 -14.56 -33.88 7.44
N ASP A 63 -15.53 -34.66 7.89
CA ASP A 63 -15.72 -36.07 7.50
C ASP A 63 -16.37 -36.24 6.12
N GLY A 64 -16.68 -35.14 5.44
CA GLY A 64 -17.35 -35.13 4.14
C GLY A 64 -18.88 -35.11 4.23
N ASN A 65 -19.44 -35.07 5.44
CA ASN A 65 -20.86 -34.89 5.64
C ASN A 65 -21.26 -33.42 5.48
N THR A 66 -22.46 -33.18 4.97
CA THR A 66 -22.98 -31.83 4.67
C THR A 66 -24.11 -31.40 5.59
N GLY A 67 -24.36 -32.18 6.65
CA GLY A 67 -25.48 -31.97 7.57
C GLY A 67 -26.81 -32.41 6.99
N ILE A 68 -27.85 -32.41 7.82
CA ILE A 68 -29.21 -32.85 7.46
C ILE A 68 -30.21 -31.76 7.83
N GLY A 69 -31.27 -31.61 7.05
CA GLY A 69 -32.38 -30.70 7.31
C GLY A 69 -32.12 -29.27 6.82
N THR A 70 -32.78 -28.30 7.45
CA THR A 70 -32.81 -26.90 7.03
C THR A 70 -31.45 -26.19 7.09
N ASN A 71 -30.54 -26.70 7.90
CA ASN A 71 -29.20 -26.13 8.11
C ASN A 71 -28.11 -26.91 7.34
N SER A 72 -28.51 -27.86 6.50
CA SER A 72 -27.59 -28.62 5.65
C SER A 72 -27.02 -27.73 4.53
N LEU A 73 -25.82 -28.06 4.05
CA LEU A 73 -25.19 -27.34 2.94
C LEU A 73 -26.08 -27.37 1.68
N LYS A 74 -26.77 -28.48 1.43
CA LYS A 74 -27.68 -28.64 0.29
C LYS A 74 -28.79 -27.59 0.31
N GLU A 75 -29.47 -27.45 1.44
CA GLU A 75 -30.55 -26.47 1.60
C GLU A 75 -30.00 -25.03 1.58
N ALA A 76 -28.86 -24.81 2.22
CA ALA A 76 -28.20 -23.52 2.29
C ALA A 76 -27.83 -22.97 0.91
N ILE A 77 -27.39 -23.84 -0.01
CA ILE A 77 -27.11 -23.48 -1.41
C ILE A 77 -28.42 -23.28 -2.19
N ALA A 78 -29.43 -24.14 -1.98
CA ALA A 78 -30.70 -24.06 -2.71
C ALA A 78 -31.49 -22.77 -2.42
N THR A 79 -31.43 -22.29 -1.17
CA THR A 79 -32.14 -21.10 -0.70
C THR A 79 -31.36 -19.79 -0.89
N MET A 80 -30.14 -19.85 -1.44
CA MET A 80 -29.24 -18.69 -1.58
C MET A 80 -29.88 -17.47 -2.26
N ASN A 81 -30.59 -17.69 -3.37
CA ASN A 81 -31.21 -16.61 -4.14
C ASN A 81 -32.49 -16.04 -3.51
N GLN A 82 -33.01 -16.69 -2.47
CA GLN A 82 -34.23 -16.28 -1.76
C GLN A 82 -33.91 -15.48 -0.50
N ARG A 83 -32.62 -15.35 -0.14
CA ARG A 83 -32.20 -14.67 1.07
C ARG A 83 -32.32 -13.14 0.94
N ASN A 84 -32.65 -12.52 2.07
CA ASN A 84 -32.76 -11.08 2.21
C ASN A 84 -31.37 -10.47 2.45
N ASN A 85 -31.11 -9.23 1.99
CA ASN A 85 -29.80 -8.57 2.09
C ASN A 85 -29.20 -8.43 3.52
N LYS A 86 -29.98 -8.73 4.57
CA LYS A 86 -29.53 -8.67 5.96
C LYS A 86 -28.59 -9.82 6.34
N ILE A 87 -28.75 -11.00 5.74
CA ILE A 87 -27.87 -12.16 5.99
C ILE A 87 -27.58 -12.80 4.63
N PRO A 88 -26.61 -12.24 3.87
CA PRO A 88 -26.20 -12.84 2.61
C PRO A 88 -25.52 -14.19 2.88
N PHE A 89 -25.49 -15.05 1.87
CA PHE A 89 -24.71 -16.28 1.95
C PHE A 89 -23.22 -15.93 2.13
N PRO A 90 -22.46 -16.68 2.96
CA PRO A 90 -21.13 -16.25 3.40
C PRO A 90 -20.04 -16.38 2.32
N VAL A 91 -20.37 -16.94 1.15
CA VAL A 91 -19.49 -16.93 -0.04
C VAL A 91 -20.17 -16.22 -1.22
N PRO A 92 -19.43 -15.44 -2.05
CA PRO A 92 -17.99 -15.22 -1.97
C PRO A 92 -17.57 -14.48 -0.69
N PHE A 93 -16.38 -14.79 -0.19
CA PHE A 93 -15.86 -14.16 1.02
C PHE A 93 -15.76 -12.65 0.84
N SER A 94 -15.91 -11.90 1.94
CA SER A 94 -15.75 -10.43 1.93
C SER A 94 -14.28 -9.99 1.92
N PHE A 95 -13.36 -10.93 1.71
CA PHE A 95 -11.92 -10.76 1.59
C PHE A 95 -11.40 -11.73 0.51
N PRO A 96 -10.20 -11.51 -0.09
CA PRO A 96 -9.62 -12.45 -1.03
C PRO A 96 -9.33 -13.80 -0.35
N GLY A 97 -10.18 -14.80 -0.56
CA GLY A 97 -10.18 -16.03 0.22
C GLY A 97 -10.22 -17.28 -0.64
N LYS A 98 -9.21 -18.16 -0.52
CA LYS A 98 -9.25 -19.51 -1.14
C LYS A 98 -9.85 -20.51 -0.16
N LEU A 99 -10.84 -21.28 -0.60
CA LEU A 99 -11.46 -22.35 0.19
C LEU A 99 -10.89 -23.71 -0.20
N HIS A 100 -10.22 -24.37 0.75
CA HIS A 100 -9.75 -25.75 0.60
C HIS A 100 -10.56 -26.66 1.53
N VAL A 101 -11.10 -27.75 1.00
CA VAL A 101 -11.93 -28.69 1.75
C VAL A 101 -11.20 -30.02 1.86
N VAL A 102 -10.79 -30.40 3.07
CA VAL A 102 -10.19 -31.69 3.38
C VAL A 102 -11.27 -32.60 3.97
N CYS A 103 -11.64 -33.65 3.23
CA CYS A 103 -12.63 -34.63 3.65
C CYS A 103 -11.93 -35.88 4.16
N LEU A 104 -12.02 -36.14 5.47
CA LEU A 104 -11.49 -37.31 6.17
C LEU A 104 -12.42 -38.51 5.99
N THR A 105 -12.56 -38.97 4.75
CA THR A 105 -13.41 -40.11 4.38
C THR A 105 -12.75 -40.95 3.28
N SER A 106 -13.31 -42.13 3.01
CA SER A 106 -12.89 -42.95 1.88
C SER A 106 -13.41 -42.33 0.56
N PRO A 107 -12.59 -42.28 -0.50
CA PRO A 107 -13.03 -41.78 -1.80
C PRO A 107 -14.17 -42.61 -2.41
N CYS A 108 -14.33 -43.86 -1.97
CA CYS A 108 -15.40 -44.76 -2.41
C CYS A 108 -16.68 -44.68 -1.56
N ASP A 109 -16.71 -43.84 -0.51
CA ASP A 109 -17.89 -43.71 0.34
C ASP A 109 -19.06 -43.08 -0.44
N LEU A 110 -20.20 -43.78 -0.45
CA LEU A 110 -21.45 -43.35 -1.06
C LEU A 110 -21.93 -42.00 -0.51
N SER A 111 -21.69 -41.73 0.78
CA SER A 111 -22.06 -40.46 1.42
C SER A 111 -21.27 -39.30 0.81
N PHE A 112 -19.96 -39.50 0.65
CA PHE A 112 -19.03 -38.54 0.08
C PHE A 112 -19.27 -38.31 -1.42
N ILE A 113 -19.53 -39.36 -2.19
CA ILE A 113 -19.84 -39.23 -3.62
C ILE A 113 -21.05 -38.30 -3.84
N LYS A 114 -22.03 -38.33 -2.92
CA LYS A 114 -23.21 -37.45 -2.96
C LYS A 114 -22.91 -36.03 -2.49
N SER A 115 -22.02 -35.84 -1.52
CA SER A 115 -21.69 -34.53 -0.96
C SER A 115 -20.62 -33.77 -1.74
N LYS A 116 -19.70 -34.47 -2.43
CA LYS A 116 -18.62 -33.88 -3.23
C LYS A 116 -19.08 -32.80 -4.21
N PRO A 117 -20.18 -32.95 -4.97
CA PRO A 117 -20.68 -31.88 -5.84
C PRO A 117 -21.12 -30.62 -5.08
N LEU A 118 -21.58 -30.75 -3.83
CA LEU A 118 -21.96 -29.61 -2.99
C LEU A 118 -20.73 -28.83 -2.53
N PHE A 119 -19.65 -29.53 -2.14
CA PHE A 119 -18.37 -28.89 -1.82
C PHE A 119 -17.76 -28.21 -3.06
N GLN A 120 -17.83 -28.85 -4.22
CA GLN A 120 -17.35 -28.24 -5.46
C GLN A 120 -18.12 -26.96 -5.76
N ARG A 121 -19.47 -27.01 -5.65
CA ARG A 121 -20.30 -25.82 -5.83
C ARG A 121 -19.97 -24.72 -4.84
N LEU A 122 -19.66 -25.05 -3.59
CA LEU A 122 -19.25 -24.09 -2.57
C LEU A 122 -17.92 -23.40 -2.93
N ILE A 123 -16.95 -24.15 -3.46
CA ILE A 123 -15.68 -23.61 -3.95
C ILE A 123 -15.94 -22.71 -5.17
N ASP A 124 -16.75 -23.13 -6.14
CA ASP A 124 -17.05 -22.33 -7.32
C ASP A 124 -17.73 -20.99 -6.94
N LEU A 125 -18.60 -21.00 -5.91
CA LEU A 125 -19.24 -19.80 -5.37
C LEU A 125 -18.26 -18.88 -4.63
N SER A 126 -17.14 -19.40 -4.12
CA SER A 126 -16.11 -18.57 -3.49
C SER A 126 -15.36 -17.67 -4.47
N GLY A 127 -15.36 -18.03 -5.77
CA GLY A 127 -14.77 -17.24 -6.85
C GLY A 127 -13.24 -17.32 -7.00
N TYR A 128 -12.57 -18.10 -6.15
CA TYR A 128 -11.11 -18.31 -6.19
C TYR A 128 -10.78 -19.80 -6.36
N ASP A 129 -9.58 -20.09 -6.88
CA ASP A 129 -9.07 -21.47 -7.05
C ASP A 129 -8.88 -22.17 -5.70
N GLY A 130 -9.90 -22.91 -5.27
CA GLY A 130 -9.89 -23.82 -4.13
C GLY A 130 -9.65 -25.28 -4.55
N SER A 131 -9.59 -26.18 -3.57
CA SER A 131 -9.42 -27.62 -3.84
C SER A 131 -10.19 -28.50 -2.87
N ILE A 132 -10.60 -29.68 -3.35
CA ILE A 132 -11.16 -30.75 -2.52
C ILE A 132 -10.11 -31.86 -2.41
N LEU A 133 -9.76 -32.24 -1.19
CA LEU A 133 -8.72 -33.20 -0.88
C LEU A 133 -9.29 -34.34 -0.05
N VAL A 134 -8.93 -35.56 -0.41
CA VAL A 134 -9.40 -36.79 0.23
C VAL A 134 -8.20 -37.74 0.36
N PRO A 135 -7.99 -38.38 1.52
CA PRO A 135 -6.89 -39.33 1.67
C PRO A 135 -7.16 -40.61 0.87
N ASP A 136 -6.10 -41.18 0.30
CA ASP A 136 -6.20 -42.45 -0.46
C ASP A 136 -6.64 -43.61 0.45
N ASN A 137 -6.17 -43.61 1.70
CA ASN A 137 -6.57 -44.57 2.71
C ASN A 137 -6.74 -43.91 4.08
N ILE A 138 -8.00 -43.65 4.46
CA ILE A 138 -8.36 -43.01 5.73
C ILE A 138 -7.91 -43.80 6.98
N HIS A 139 -7.76 -45.12 6.87
CA HIS A 139 -7.33 -45.97 7.99
C HIS A 139 -5.81 -45.95 8.20
N SER A 140 -5.06 -45.32 7.29
CA SER A 140 -3.61 -45.15 7.39
C SER A 140 -3.27 -43.73 7.80
N GLU A 141 -2.72 -43.57 9.00
CA GLU A 141 -2.21 -42.28 9.48
C GLU A 141 -1.20 -41.68 8.49
N SER A 142 -0.34 -42.51 7.90
CA SER A 142 0.64 -42.07 6.91
C SER A 142 -0.01 -41.44 5.67
N SER A 143 -1.17 -41.95 5.22
CA SER A 143 -1.89 -41.37 4.07
C SER A 143 -2.43 -39.97 4.40
N VAL A 144 -2.97 -39.79 5.60
CA VAL A 144 -3.46 -38.48 6.07
C VAL A 144 -2.29 -37.50 6.23
N ILE A 145 -1.17 -37.94 6.82
CA ILE A 145 0.05 -37.13 6.93
C ILE A 145 0.54 -36.67 5.56
N SER A 146 0.65 -37.59 4.58
CA SER A 146 1.08 -37.26 3.22
C SER A 146 0.13 -36.28 2.53
N LEU A 147 -1.18 -36.38 2.77
CA LEU A 147 -2.16 -35.42 2.24
C LEU A 147 -1.93 -34.01 2.77
N PHE A 148 -1.74 -33.84 4.08
CA PHE A 148 -1.48 -32.53 4.68
C PHE A 148 -0.09 -32.00 4.34
N GLN A 149 0.90 -32.87 4.14
CA GLN A 149 2.23 -32.47 3.64
C GLN A 149 2.14 -31.90 2.23
N LYS A 150 1.47 -32.62 1.31
CA LYS A 150 1.24 -32.13 -0.05
C LYS A 150 0.45 -30.82 -0.05
N LEU A 151 -0.57 -30.73 0.78
CA LEU A 151 -1.33 -29.49 0.96
C LEU A 151 -0.43 -28.34 1.40
N ALA A 152 0.44 -28.58 2.38
CA ALA A 152 1.33 -27.56 2.89
C ALA A 152 2.36 -27.12 1.85
N GLU A 153 2.89 -28.07 1.07
CA GLU A 153 3.78 -27.80 -0.06
C GLU A 153 3.10 -26.95 -1.12
N ASP A 154 1.84 -27.22 -1.47
CA ASP A 154 1.09 -26.45 -2.47
C ASP A 154 0.70 -25.05 -1.96
N MET A 155 0.27 -24.94 -0.70
CA MET A 155 -0.33 -23.71 -0.13
C MET A 155 0.67 -22.73 0.48
N TYR A 156 1.78 -23.23 1.03
CA TYR A 156 2.77 -22.44 1.77
C TYR A 156 4.14 -22.44 1.09
N THR A 157 4.17 -22.55 -0.24
CA THR A 157 5.40 -22.36 -1.02
C THR A 157 6.04 -21.02 -0.66
N THR A 158 7.28 -21.08 -0.19
CA THR A 158 8.07 -19.87 0.05
C THR A 158 8.56 -19.34 -1.28
N PHE A 159 8.31 -18.07 -1.58
CA PHE A 159 8.98 -17.42 -2.70
C PHE A 159 10.47 -17.28 -2.36
N LYS A 160 11.33 -17.78 -3.25
CA LYS A 160 12.79 -17.61 -3.17
C LYS A 160 13.24 -16.77 -4.34
N GLY A 161 14.12 -15.81 -4.08
CA GLY A 161 14.67 -14.94 -5.11
C GLY A 161 16.06 -14.43 -4.74
N THR A 162 16.57 -13.52 -5.54
CA THR A 162 17.84 -12.83 -5.36
C THR A 162 17.59 -11.33 -5.34
N LEU A 163 17.96 -10.68 -4.25
CA LEU A 163 18.03 -9.22 -4.16
C LEU A 163 19.42 -8.79 -4.62
N LYS A 164 19.47 -7.95 -5.65
CA LYS A 164 20.70 -7.47 -6.27
C LYS A 164 20.77 -5.95 -6.24
N CYS A 165 21.91 -5.40 -5.86
CA CYS A 165 22.22 -3.97 -5.88
C CYS A 165 23.61 -3.76 -6.50
N GLY A 166 23.65 -3.48 -7.81
CA GLY A 166 24.91 -3.45 -8.56
C GLY A 166 25.59 -4.83 -8.54
N ASN A 167 26.78 -4.92 -7.95
CA ASN A 167 27.51 -6.19 -7.79
C ASN A 167 27.21 -6.91 -6.47
N LEU A 168 26.41 -6.32 -5.59
CA LEU A 168 25.99 -6.94 -4.34
C LEU A 168 24.76 -7.81 -4.61
N GLU A 169 24.79 -9.07 -4.19
CA GLU A 169 23.64 -9.96 -4.32
C GLU A 169 23.43 -10.79 -3.05
N SER A 170 22.17 -11.10 -2.76
CA SER A 170 21.79 -11.95 -1.64
C SER A 170 20.56 -12.78 -1.99
N LYS A 171 20.57 -14.07 -1.62
CA LYS A 171 19.39 -14.92 -1.76
C LYS A 171 18.40 -14.60 -0.65
N ILE A 172 17.15 -14.39 -1.02
CA ILE A 172 16.09 -13.94 -0.13
C ILE A 172 14.85 -14.82 -0.22
N ILE A 173 14.04 -14.76 0.83
CA ILE A 173 12.69 -15.29 0.90
C ILE A 173 11.73 -14.12 1.11
N LEU A 174 10.61 -14.12 0.40
CA LEU A 174 9.53 -13.16 0.62
C LEU A 174 8.39 -13.80 1.40
N SER A 175 7.95 -13.12 2.47
CA SER A 175 6.87 -13.61 3.33
C SER A 175 5.80 -12.52 3.56
N PRO A 176 4.51 -12.76 3.20
CA PRO A 176 4.02 -13.94 2.48
C PRO A 176 4.57 -14.02 1.05
N ALA A 177 4.40 -15.16 0.37
CA ALA A 177 4.79 -15.26 -1.04
C ALA A 177 3.97 -14.28 -1.90
N PRO A 178 4.58 -13.55 -2.85
CA PRO A 178 3.88 -12.72 -3.81
C PRO A 178 2.91 -13.56 -4.65
N VAL A 179 1.69 -13.06 -4.82
CA VAL A 179 0.68 -13.65 -5.69
C VAL A 179 0.70 -12.92 -7.02
N ALA A 180 0.47 -13.64 -8.12
CA ALA A 180 0.35 -13.05 -9.45
C ALA A 180 -0.71 -11.94 -9.46
N TYR A 181 -0.40 -10.82 -10.09
CA TYR A 181 -1.30 -9.68 -10.19
C TYR A 181 -1.93 -9.60 -11.58
N THR A 182 -3.26 -9.64 -11.65
CA THR A 182 -3.99 -9.48 -12.92
C THR A 182 -4.57 -8.07 -13.02
N LYS A 183 -4.11 -7.32 -14.02
CA LYS A 183 -4.61 -5.99 -14.35
C LYS A 183 -5.71 -6.11 -15.40
N PHE A 184 -6.91 -5.66 -15.03
CA PHE A 184 -8.03 -5.51 -15.96
C PHE A 184 -8.07 -4.08 -16.49
N THR A 185 -8.17 -3.96 -17.80
CA THR A 185 -8.46 -2.71 -18.51
C THR A 185 -9.68 -2.94 -19.41
N ASP A 186 -10.22 -1.87 -20.00
CA ASP A 186 -11.40 -1.96 -20.86
C ASP A 186 -11.23 -2.91 -22.06
N PHE A 187 -9.99 -3.19 -22.48
CA PHE A 187 -9.68 -3.98 -23.68
C PHE A 187 -8.73 -5.16 -23.42
N GLU A 188 -8.00 -5.19 -22.31
CA GLU A 188 -6.95 -6.18 -22.05
C GLU A 188 -6.99 -6.69 -20.60
N CYS A 189 -6.60 -7.96 -20.44
CA CYS A 189 -6.39 -8.62 -19.17
C CYS A 189 -4.96 -9.18 -19.16
N ASN A 190 -4.06 -8.52 -18.42
CA ASN A 190 -2.64 -8.89 -18.36
C ASN A 190 -2.30 -9.39 -16.95
N THR A 191 -1.67 -10.55 -16.85
CA THR A 191 -1.24 -11.15 -15.58
C THR A 191 0.27 -11.04 -15.42
N TYR A 192 0.71 -10.47 -14.31
CA TYR A 192 2.10 -10.20 -13.98
C TYR A 192 2.57 -11.11 -12.85
N ASN A 193 3.72 -11.76 -13.04
CA ASN A 193 4.34 -12.65 -12.06
C ASN A 193 5.64 -12.05 -11.57
N MET A 194 5.88 -12.14 -10.26
CA MET A 194 7.07 -11.53 -9.68
C MET A 194 8.34 -12.26 -10.15
N SER A 195 9.31 -11.49 -10.65
CA SER A 195 10.64 -11.98 -11.01
C SER A 195 11.40 -12.49 -9.78
N GLU A 196 12.10 -13.62 -9.92
CA GLU A 196 13.02 -14.14 -8.91
C GLU A 196 14.21 -13.18 -8.68
N LEU A 197 14.57 -12.36 -9.67
CA LEU A 197 15.59 -11.32 -9.53
C LEU A 197 14.93 -9.96 -9.25
N ILE A 198 15.25 -9.40 -8.08
CA ILE A 198 14.85 -8.06 -7.63
C ILE A 198 16.08 -7.17 -7.70
N GLU A 199 16.09 -6.21 -8.62
CA GLU A 199 17.23 -5.32 -8.84
C GLU A 199 16.97 -3.94 -8.24
N VAL A 200 17.87 -3.47 -7.38
CA VAL A 200 17.86 -2.12 -6.85
C VAL A 200 18.36 -1.19 -7.96
N CYS A 201 17.46 -0.34 -8.46
CA CYS A 201 17.75 0.61 -9.54
C CYS A 201 18.10 2.01 -9.02
N GLY A 202 17.77 2.31 -7.76
CA GLY A 202 18.03 3.61 -7.19
C GLY A 202 17.40 3.78 -5.82
N PHE A 203 17.31 5.04 -5.41
CA PHE A 203 17.29 5.38 -4.01
C PHE A 203 16.60 6.74 -3.84
N VAL A 204 15.55 6.79 -3.01
CA VAL A 204 14.66 7.97 -2.91
C VAL A 204 14.32 8.23 -1.44
N SER A 205 14.15 9.49 -1.03
CA SER A 205 13.78 9.75 0.35
C SER A 205 12.42 9.16 0.73
N VAL A 206 12.25 8.68 1.97
CA VAL A 206 10.93 8.27 2.50
C VAL A 206 9.94 9.43 2.36
N THR A 207 10.40 10.66 2.59
CA THR A 207 9.57 11.87 2.49
C THR A 207 9.06 12.11 1.07
N ASP A 208 9.88 11.84 0.06
CA ASP A 208 9.53 12.01 -1.35
C ASP A 208 8.67 10.86 -1.89
N VAL A 209 8.94 9.63 -1.46
CA VAL A 209 8.10 8.48 -1.80
C VAL A 209 6.70 8.63 -1.19
N GLY A 210 6.62 9.11 0.06
CA GLY A 210 5.36 9.25 0.77
C GLY A 210 4.70 7.90 1.07
N SER A 211 3.45 7.73 0.67
CA SER A 211 2.68 6.49 0.89
C SER A 211 1.95 6.09 -0.40
N PRO A 212 2.68 5.58 -1.40
CA PRO A 212 2.08 5.20 -2.67
C PRO A 212 1.13 4.00 -2.50
N MET A 213 0.19 3.87 -3.43
CA MET A 213 -0.68 2.70 -3.51
C MET A 213 0.16 1.45 -3.78
N ALA A 214 0.01 0.46 -2.91
CA ALA A 214 0.72 -0.80 -2.97
C ALA A 214 -0.25 -1.93 -3.33
N ILE A 215 0.19 -2.86 -4.18
CA ILE A 215 -0.51 -4.14 -4.38
C ILE A 215 -0.37 -4.98 -3.11
N SER A 216 0.86 -5.13 -2.62
CA SER A 216 1.18 -6.04 -1.53
C SER A 216 2.48 -5.63 -0.83
N ARG A 217 2.66 -6.16 0.38
CA ARG A 217 3.84 -5.94 1.21
C ARG A 217 4.39 -7.28 1.69
N HIS A 218 5.70 -7.42 1.65
CA HIS A 218 6.39 -8.67 1.92
C HIS A 218 7.59 -8.41 2.82
N LEU A 219 7.75 -9.24 3.85
CA LEU A 219 8.96 -9.29 4.64
C LEU A 219 10.06 -9.93 3.79
N ILE A 220 11.24 -9.31 3.77
CA ILE A 220 12.43 -9.87 3.12
C ILE A 220 13.27 -10.57 4.19
N LEU A 221 13.47 -11.87 4.01
CA LEU A 221 14.26 -12.72 4.89
C LEU A 221 15.45 -13.29 4.13
N PRO A 222 16.62 -13.51 4.76
CA PRO A 222 17.70 -14.26 4.13
C PRO A 222 17.26 -15.68 3.81
N ALA A 223 17.55 -16.16 2.60
CA ALA A 223 17.52 -17.59 2.30
C ALA A 223 18.84 -18.19 2.78
N SER A 224 18.83 -18.99 3.85
CA SER A 224 20.00 -19.80 4.20
C SER A 224 20.36 -20.71 3.03
N SER A 225 21.64 -20.77 2.69
CA SER A 225 22.13 -21.84 1.80
C SER A 225 21.83 -23.18 2.47
N PRO A 226 21.47 -24.23 1.72
CA PRO A 226 21.34 -25.56 2.28
C PRO A 226 22.74 -26.05 2.68
N THR A 227 23.20 -25.70 3.87
CA THR A 227 24.22 -26.48 4.56
C THR A 227 23.63 -27.88 4.73
N LYS A 228 24.35 -28.88 4.22
CA LYS A 228 24.06 -30.29 4.48
C LYS A 228 23.75 -30.44 5.97
N GLN A 229 22.68 -31.16 6.28
CA GLN A 229 22.39 -31.62 7.63
C GLN A 229 23.64 -32.29 8.19
N GLU A 230 24.34 -31.64 9.11
CA GLU A 230 25.24 -32.32 10.02
C GLU A 230 24.68 -32.22 11.44
N ASN A 231 24.58 -33.40 12.01
CA ASN A 231 24.03 -33.68 13.32
C ASN A 231 24.73 -32.87 14.41
N VAL A 232 23.93 -32.31 15.30
CA VAL A 232 24.40 -31.78 16.59
C VAL A 232 24.92 -32.94 17.44
N ALA A 233 26.24 -33.06 17.58
CA ALA A 233 26.88 -33.80 18.67
C ALA A 233 28.34 -33.32 18.93
N LYS A 234 28.48 -32.53 20.00
CA LYS A 234 29.56 -32.49 21.01
C LYS A 234 31.03 -32.82 20.65
N ASN A 235 31.88 -31.88 21.09
CA ASN A 235 33.14 -31.98 21.85
C ASN A 235 34.45 -31.51 21.18
N ASP A 236 35.28 -30.96 22.08
CA ASP A 236 36.53 -30.22 21.94
C ASP A 236 37.67 -30.88 21.16
N THR A 237 38.63 -30.00 20.85
CA THR A 237 40.11 -30.17 20.84
C THR A 237 40.83 -30.29 19.48
N GLU A 238 41.69 -29.28 19.30
CA GLU A 238 43.04 -29.28 18.71
C GLU A 238 43.26 -29.40 17.19
N ALA A 239 44.18 -28.54 16.75
CA ALA A 239 44.62 -28.26 15.40
C ALA A 239 45.53 -29.34 14.82
N THR A 240 45.52 -29.44 13.49
CA THR A 240 46.73 -29.70 12.66
C THR A 240 46.47 -29.25 11.23
N GLU A 241 47.47 -28.58 10.66
CA GLU A 241 47.60 -28.05 9.31
C GLU A 241 47.80 -29.18 8.27
N ASP A 242 47.27 -29.01 7.05
CA ASP A 242 48.04 -28.90 5.79
C ASP A 242 47.20 -29.24 4.53
N ASP A 243 46.97 -28.18 3.76
CA ASP A 243 47.38 -27.94 2.37
C ASP A 243 46.64 -28.48 1.12
N SER A 244 46.45 -27.51 0.22
CA SER A 244 46.26 -27.56 -1.25
C SER A 244 44.92 -28.03 -1.86
N THR A 245 44.16 -27.09 -2.43
CA THR A 245 44.20 -26.81 -3.89
C THR A 245 43.35 -25.59 -4.27
N ASP A 246 43.95 -24.77 -5.14
CA ASP A 246 43.46 -23.51 -5.70
C ASP A 246 42.10 -23.60 -6.43
N GLU A 247 41.16 -22.72 -6.07
CA GLU A 247 40.30 -22.07 -7.07
C GLU A 247 40.15 -20.57 -6.77
N ALA A 248 40.74 -19.78 -7.67
CA ALA A 248 40.37 -18.43 -8.09
C ALA A 248 39.91 -17.42 -7.00
N LYS A 249 40.88 -16.60 -6.57
CA LYS A 249 40.69 -15.29 -5.92
C LYS A 249 39.66 -14.42 -6.64
N ILE A 250 38.46 -14.33 -6.06
CA ILE A 250 37.57 -13.15 -6.15
C ILE A 250 37.65 -12.48 -4.77
N PRO A 251 38.00 -11.19 -4.66
CA PRO A 251 38.16 -10.54 -3.35
C PRO A 251 36.80 -10.42 -2.66
N SER A 252 36.51 -11.37 -1.79
CA SER A 252 35.33 -11.37 -0.91
C SER A 252 35.75 -10.71 0.39
N PHE A 253 35.30 -9.47 0.61
CA PHE A 253 35.52 -8.79 1.89
C PHE A 253 34.63 -9.41 2.97
N CYS A 254 35.28 -9.95 4.00
CA CYS A 254 34.68 -10.39 5.25
C CYS A 254 34.80 -9.22 6.24
N MET A 255 33.69 -8.76 6.83
CA MET A 255 33.74 -7.97 8.07
C MET A 255 32.89 -8.69 9.11
N ALA A 256 33.57 -9.24 10.12
CA ALA A 256 32.95 -9.88 11.26
C ALA A 256 32.53 -8.82 12.28
N PHE A 257 31.30 -8.89 12.80
CA PHE A 257 30.90 -8.10 13.95
C PHE A 257 30.06 -8.95 14.92
N SER A 258 30.56 -9.08 16.14
CA SER A 258 29.85 -9.63 17.30
C SER A 258 29.36 -8.50 18.23
N SER A 259 28.55 -8.85 19.22
CA SER A 259 27.53 -8.04 19.91
C SER A 259 27.99 -6.90 20.86
N LEU A 260 29.15 -6.25 20.65
CA LEU A 260 29.57 -5.06 21.41
C LEU A 260 30.24 -4.04 20.47
N TYR A 261 29.76 -2.78 20.49
CA TYR A 261 30.17 -1.72 19.55
C TYR A 261 31.20 -0.74 20.14
N GLU A 262 32.21 -0.39 19.34
CA GLU A 262 33.08 0.79 19.50
C GLU A 262 33.33 1.41 18.11
N GLU A 263 33.14 2.73 17.96
CA GLU A 263 33.42 3.45 16.70
C GLU A 263 34.93 3.60 16.50
N ARG A 264 35.49 3.04 15.42
CA ARG A 264 36.94 3.10 15.15
C ARG A 264 37.35 4.10 14.08
N CYS A 265 36.53 4.34 13.05
CA CYS A 265 36.80 5.39 12.06
C CYS A 265 35.52 5.82 11.30
N PRO A 266 35.24 7.14 11.16
CA PRO A 266 34.16 7.63 10.31
C PRO A 266 34.50 7.50 8.81
N PHE A 267 33.48 7.53 7.94
CA PHE A 267 33.59 7.28 6.50
C PHE A 267 34.60 8.23 5.82
N THR A 268 35.63 7.64 5.21
CA THR A 268 36.72 8.37 4.53
C THR A 268 37.05 7.72 3.19
N ARG A 269 37.47 8.53 2.20
CA ARG A 269 38.00 8.05 0.91
C ARG A 269 39.49 7.66 1.00
N ASP A 270 40.10 7.82 2.17
CA ASP A 270 41.51 7.48 2.39
C ASP A 270 41.68 5.98 2.61
N TYR A 271 42.00 5.29 1.51
CA TYR A 271 42.22 3.85 1.48
C TYR A 271 43.35 3.38 2.40
N ASN A 272 44.35 4.23 2.66
CA ASN A 272 45.48 3.87 3.50
C ASN A 272 45.12 3.94 4.99
N ALA A 273 44.28 4.90 5.38
CA ALA A 273 43.75 5.03 6.74
C ALA A 273 42.87 3.81 7.11
N ILE A 274 41.98 3.41 6.21
CA ILE A 274 41.12 2.22 6.39
C ILE A 274 41.98 0.95 6.49
N LYS A 275 42.99 0.82 5.62
CA LYS A 275 43.88 -0.35 5.60
C LYS A 275 44.78 -0.46 6.85
N ALA A 276 45.09 0.64 7.51
CA ALA A 276 45.87 0.63 8.75
C ALA A 276 45.03 0.14 9.95
N GLU A 277 43.77 0.57 10.06
CA GLU A 277 42.84 0.13 11.11
C GLU A 277 42.41 -1.34 10.94
N LEU A 278 42.21 -1.80 9.70
CA LEU A 278 41.86 -3.19 9.39
C LEU A 278 42.91 -4.22 9.87
N LYS A 279 44.17 -3.82 10.07
CA LYS A 279 45.23 -4.72 10.56
C LYS A 279 45.16 -5.00 12.06
N ASN A 280 44.38 -4.23 12.81
CA ASN A 280 44.27 -4.35 14.26
C ASN A 280 43.03 -5.13 14.72
N ILE A 281 42.31 -5.78 13.81
CA ILE A 281 41.09 -6.54 14.10
C ILE A 281 41.47 -8.01 14.33
N GLU A 282 41.11 -8.56 15.50
CA GLU A 282 41.31 -9.98 15.80
C GLU A 282 40.24 -10.84 15.10
N ASP A 283 40.69 -11.88 14.39
CA ASP A 283 39.86 -12.78 13.58
C ASP A 283 38.96 -13.66 14.48
N TYR A 284 37.67 -13.31 14.58
CA TYR A 284 36.62 -14.22 15.05
C TYR A 284 35.85 -14.79 13.84
N ASP A 285 35.71 -16.11 13.82
CA ASP A 285 35.30 -16.99 12.71
C ASP A 285 34.13 -16.53 11.79
N LYS A 286 34.41 -16.63 10.48
CA LYS A 286 33.57 -17.01 9.30
C LYS A 286 32.12 -16.50 9.16
N THR A 287 31.95 -15.65 8.13
CA THR A 287 30.79 -15.51 7.21
C THR A 287 29.39 -15.47 7.83
N CYS A 288 28.95 -14.30 8.28
CA CYS A 288 27.53 -14.06 8.53
C CYS A 288 26.90 -13.28 7.36
N ILE A 289 26.10 -13.97 6.56
CA ILE A 289 25.13 -13.37 5.63
C ILE A 289 24.17 -12.44 6.39
N GLU A 290 23.89 -12.74 7.66
CA GLU A 290 23.22 -11.81 8.57
C GLU A 290 24.02 -10.52 8.74
N THR A 291 25.35 -10.53 8.80
CA THR A 291 26.19 -9.32 8.90
C THR A 291 26.30 -8.57 7.57
N ALA A 292 26.22 -9.25 6.43
CA ALA A 292 26.14 -8.59 5.12
C ALA A 292 24.76 -7.94 4.89
N LEU A 293 23.68 -8.64 5.24
CA LEU A 293 22.34 -8.08 5.20
C LEU A 293 22.12 -7.06 6.31
N HIS A 294 22.71 -7.20 7.49
CA HIS A 294 22.68 -6.21 8.59
C HIS A 294 23.66 -5.06 8.32
N GLY A 295 24.70 -5.26 7.52
CA GLY A 295 25.61 -4.23 7.01
C GLY A 295 24.97 -3.45 5.87
N VAL A 296 24.23 -4.11 4.98
CA VAL A 296 23.30 -3.47 4.05
C VAL A 296 22.18 -2.80 4.82
N ASN A 297 21.57 -3.44 5.83
CA ASN A 297 20.52 -2.85 6.68
C ASN A 297 21.08 -1.65 7.45
N HIS A 298 22.32 -1.67 7.96
CA HIS A 298 22.94 -0.58 8.72
C HIS A 298 23.66 0.46 7.84
N MET A 299 23.99 0.17 6.57
CA MET A 299 24.25 1.19 5.54
C MET A 299 22.94 1.86 5.13
N VAL A 300 21.88 1.06 4.93
CA VAL A 300 20.49 1.48 4.61
C VAL A 300 19.74 2.03 5.84
N LEU A 301 20.30 1.98 7.05
CA LEU A 301 19.71 2.55 8.27
C LEU A 301 20.61 3.63 8.89
N GLY A 302 21.93 3.50 8.75
CA GLY A 302 22.93 4.40 9.33
C GLY A 302 23.17 5.66 8.49
N GLU A 303 22.99 5.60 7.17
CA GLU A 303 22.98 6.80 6.33
C GLU A 303 21.57 7.20 5.83
N TRP A 304 20.54 6.38 6.07
CA TRP A 304 19.27 6.47 5.33
C TRP A 304 18.05 6.40 6.25
N GLY A 305 17.45 7.56 6.51
CA GLY A 305 16.01 7.64 6.81
C GLY A 305 15.14 7.49 5.55
N ASN A 306 15.55 6.69 4.55
CA ASN A 306 15.08 6.76 3.15
C ASN A 306 14.65 5.40 2.55
N ASN A 307 13.80 5.42 1.50
CA ASN A 307 13.19 4.27 0.82
C ASN A 307 14.03 3.87 -0.42
N THR A 308 14.29 2.59 -0.62
CA THR A 308 15.08 2.11 -1.77
C THR A 308 14.17 1.74 -2.93
N ALA A 309 14.35 2.35 -4.11
CA ALA A 309 13.59 2.01 -5.30
C ALA A 309 14.16 0.72 -5.92
N CYS A 310 13.28 -0.23 -6.23
CA CYS A 310 13.66 -1.49 -6.85
C CYS A 310 12.81 -1.73 -8.09
N GLN A 311 13.44 -2.28 -9.12
CA GLN A 311 12.80 -2.76 -10.31
C GLN A 311 12.75 -4.28 -10.27
N PHE A 312 11.60 -4.84 -10.61
CA PHE A 312 11.49 -6.28 -10.84
C PHE A 312 11.94 -6.52 -12.28
N ALA A 313 12.93 -7.40 -12.46
CA ALA A 313 13.71 -7.49 -13.70
C ALA A 313 12.82 -7.55 -14.97
N GLY A 314 13.11 -6.64 -15.92
CA GLY A 314 12.71 -6.75 -17.33
C GLY A 314 11.32 -6.23 -17.72
N GLU A 315 10.46 -5.88 -16.76
CA GLU A 315 9.13 -5.35 -17.05
C GLU A 315 8.97 -3.99 -16.35
N ASN A 316 8.15 -3.09 -16.90
CA ASN A 316 7.87 -1.78 -16.32
C ASN A 316 7.08 -1.93 -15.00
N TRP A 317 7.71 -2.50 -13.98
CA TRP A 317 7.12 -2.88 -12.71
C TRP A 317 8.12 -2.67 -11.58
N PHE A 318 7.68 -1.90 -10.59
CA PHE A 318 8.55 -1.34 -9.56
C PHE A 318 8.02 -1.60 -8.16
N GLY A 319 8.93 -1.56 -7.19
CA GLY A 319 8.66 -1.68 -5.78
C GLY A 319 9.59 -0.80 -4.95
N PHE A 320 9.33 -0.74 -3.65
CA PHE A 320 10.23 -0.12 -2.70
C PHE A 320 10.65 -1.09 -1.61
N VAL A 321 11.95 -1.14 -1.36
CA VAL A 321 12.53 -1.82 -0.21
C VAL A 321 12.78 -0.78 0.88
N TYR A 322 12.33 -1.05 2.09
CA TYR A 322 12.50 -0.15 3.24
C TYR A 322 12.60 -0.93 4.54
N SER A 323 13.11 -0.26 5.55
CA SER A 323 13.16 -0.83 6.90
C SER A 323 11.88 -0.50 7.65
N TRP A 324 11.32 -1.49 8.33
CA TRP A 324 10.15 -1.33 9.19
C TRP A 324 10.44 -1.84 10.60
N ALA A 325 10.07 -1.05 11.59
CA ALA A 325 10.24 -1.37 13.00
C ALA A 325 8.90 -1.19 13.74
N ASP A 326 8.32 -2.29 14.22
CA ASP A 326 7.11 -2.28 15.06
C ASP A 326 7.41 -1.78 16.49
N SER A 327 8.68 -1.88 16.90
CA SER A 327 9.14 -1.48 18.22
C SER A 327 10.63 -1.14 18.16
N LYS A 328 11.10 -0.32 19.11
CA LYS A 328 12.48 0.21 19.21
C LYS A 328 13.61 -0.84 19.28
N LYS A 329 13.33 -2.14 19.08
CA LYS A 329 14.28 -3.24 19.31
C LYS A 329 14.59 -4.10 18.07
N LYS A 330 13.75 -4.14 17.02
CA LYS A 330 14.03 -4.94 15.81
C LYS A 330 13.45 -4.27 14.56
N SER A 331 14.30 -3.97 13.60
CA SER A 331 13.95 -3.47 12.28
C SER A 331 14.15 -4.57 11.24
N ASN A 332 13.11 -4.90 10.48
CA ASN A 332 13.20 -5.87 9.39
C ASN A 332 13.07 -5.17 8.04
N LEU A 333 13.65 -5.79 7.01
CA LEU A 333 13.53 -5.31 5.65
C LEU A 333 12.18 -5.72 5.07
N MET A 334 11.47 -4.78 4.46
CA MET A 334 10.19 -4.99 3.80
C MET A 334 10.26 -4.54 2.35
N LEU A 335 9.59 -5.29 1.48
CA LEU A 335 9.32 -4.93 0.11
C LEU A 335 7.85 -4.51 -0.02
N THR A 336 7.61 -3.39 -0.67
CA THR A 336 6.29 -3.00 -1.17
C THR A 336 6.28 -3.10 -2.69
N ILE A 337 5.32 -3.84 -3.22
CA ILE A 337 5.11 -4.02 -4.66
C ILE A 337 4.07 -3.01 -5.10
N LEU A 338 4.38 -2.23 -6.14
CA LEU A 338 3.48 -1.22 -6.69
C LEU A 338 2.69 -1.79 -7.85
N MET A 339 1.75 -1.02 -8.40
CA MET A 339 1.06 -1.42 -9.64
C MET A 339 2.03 -1.52 -10.82
N PRO A 340 1.82 -2.44 -11.78
CA PRO A 340 2.55 -2.43 -13.04
C PRO A 340 2.29 -1.14 -13.83
N GLY A 341 3.39 -0.51 -14.26
CA GLY A 341 3.45 0.78 -14.93
C GLY A 341 4.63 1.63 -14.46
N THR A 342 4.97 2.65 -15.24
CA THR A 342 6.11 3.54 -14.97
C THR A 342 5.68 4.85 -14.30
N ASP A 343 4.50 5.38 -14.62
CA ASP A 343 3.92 6.61 -14.03
C ASP A 343 2.82 6.29 -13.00
N ILE A 344 3.15 5.40 -12.06
CA ILE A 344 2.22 4.93 -11.02
C ILE A 344 2.22 5.83 -9.78
N ILE A 345 3.25 6.66 -9.63
CA ILE A 345 3.40 7.60 -8.52
C ILE A 345 3.55 9.00 -9.12
N PRO A 346 2.45 9.74 -9.29
CA PRO A 346 2.46 10.98 -10.08
C PRO A 346 3.42 12.06 -9.56
N TRP A 347 3.72 12.04 -8.25
CA TRP A 347 4.66 12.98 -7.65
C TRP A 347 6.13 12.58 -7.78
N LEU A 348 6.42 11.34 -8.20
CA LEU A 348 7.76 10.91 -8.63
C LEU A 348 7.90 10.93 -10.17
N GLY A 349 6.79 10.95 -10.89
CA GLY A 349 6.75 10.93 -12.35
C GLY A 349 7.08 9.55 -12.92
N ASP A 350 7.55 9.54 -14.18
CA ASP A 350 7.96 8.32 -14.85
C ASP A 350 9.22 7.73 -14.17
N LEU A 351 9.07 6.56 -13.57
CA LEU A 351 10.14 5.86 -12.86
C LEU A 351 11.32 5.48 -13.79
N ASN A 352 11.11 5.34 -15.10
CA ASN A 352 12.19 5.12 -16.06
C ASN A 352 13.00 6.39 -16.35
N CYS A 353 12.47 7.57 -16.01
CA CYS A 353 13.17 8.84 -16.15
C CYS A 353 13.96 9.23 -14.88
N LEU A 354 13.93 8.39 -13.85
CA LEU A 354 14.78 8.57 -12.67
C LEU A 354 16.21 8.17 -12.99
N GLY A 355 17.17 9.01 -12.58
CA GLY A 355 18.59 8.76 -12.83
C GLY A 355 19.47 9.41 -11.77
N SER A 356 20.77 9.14 -11.85
CA SER A 356 21.75 9.71 -10.92
C SER A 356 21.88 11.21 -11.12
N ALA A 357 21.86 11.98 -10.02
CA ALA A 357 22.08 13.42 -10.03
C ALA A 357 23.42 13.81 -10.66
N GLU A 358 24.42 12.92 -10.62
CA GLU A 358 25.75 13.15 -11.21
C GLU A 358 25.75 13.16 -12.74
N SER A 359 24.70 12.61 -13.37
CA SER A 359 24.58 12.52 -14.83
C SER A 359 23.95 13.76 -15.47
N TYR A 360 23.46 14.70 -14.66
CA TYR A 360 22.66 15.84 -15.12
C TYR A 360 23.23 17.17 -14.61
N SER A 361 23.05 18.24 -15.38
CA SER A 361 23.39 19.59 -14.90
C SER A 361 22.41 20.03 -13.82
N SER A 362 22.81 20.95 -12.94
CA SER A 362 21.98 21.43 -11.83
C SER A 362 20.62 22.00 -12.26
N GLU A 363 20.49 22.44 -13.51
CA GLU A 363 19.24 22.94 -14.11
C GLU A 363 18.30 21.83 -14.57
N GLN A 364 18.82 20.62 -14.80
CA GLN A 364 18.07 19.43 -15.23
C GLN A 364 17.64 18.56 -14.04
N ILE A 365 18.17 18.80 -12.85
CA ILE A 365 17.79 18.06 -11.64
C ILE A 365 16.42 18.55 -11.17
N GLY A 366 15.39 17.75 -11.45
CA GLY A 366 14.05 17.95 -10.89
C GLY A 366 14.03 17.76 -9.37
N SER A 367 13.07 18.39 -8.70
CA SER A 367 12.80 18.16 -7.28
C SER A 367 11.43 17.52 -7.10
N PHE A 368 11.32 16.67 -6.08
CA PHE A 368 10.04 16.10 -5.65
C PHE A 368 9.33 17.06 -4.68
N PRO A 369 7.99 17.04 -4.64
CA PRO A 369 7.08 16.31 -5.54
C PRO A 369 6.94 17.00 -6.91
N ILE A 370 6.87 16.18 -7.97
CA ILE A 370 6.51 16.67 -9.31
C ILE A 370 5.09 17.21 -9.28
N LYS A 371 4.95 18.49 -9.64
CA LYS A 371 3.64 19.15 -9.68
C LYS A 371 2.94 18.80 -10.99
N PRO A 372 1.63 18.47 -10.94
CA PRO A 372 0.87 18.26 -12.17
C PRO A 372 0.87 19.53 -13.02
N MET A 373 0.91 19.37 -14.34
CA MET A 373 0.86 20.49 -15.30
C MET A 373 -0.38 21.37 -15.06
N GLU A 374 -1.52 20.74 -14.76
CA GLU A 374 -2.75 21.42 -14.40
C GLU A 374 -2.99 21.39 -12.89
N LYS A 375 -3.16 22.58 -12.31
CA LYS A 375 -3.56 22.72 -10.90
C LYS A 375 -4.94 22.10 -10.70
N ARG A 376 -5.12 21.35 -9.61
CA ARG A 376 -6.42 20.81 -9.23
C ARG A 376 -7.39 21.93 -8.81
N SER A 377 -8.69 21.68 -8.88
CA SER A 377 -9.74 22.65 -8.58
C SER A 377 -9.60 23.30 -7.19
N TYR A 378 -9.19 22.54 -6.17
CA TYR A 378 -8.95 23.02 -4.81
C TYR A 378 -7.67 23.87 -4.66
N SER A 379 -6.74 23.79 -5.62
CA SER A 379 -5.53 24.62 -5.71
C SER A 379 -5.68 25.76 -6.71
N GLN A 380 -6.87 25.92 -7.29
CA GLN A 380 -7.24 27.01 -8.18
C GLN A 380 -8.31 27.89 -7.52
N ASN A 381 -8.35 29.16 -7.90
CA ASN A 381 -9.41 30.07 -7.48
C ASN A 381 -10.65 29.88 -8.36
N GLY A 382 -11.26 28.69 -8.27
CA GLY A 382 -12.51 28.37 -8.94
C GLY A 382 -13.70 29.14 -8.34
N VAL A 383 -14.78 29.22 -9.12
CA VAL A 383 -16.05 29.82 -8.68
C VAL A 383 -17.13 28.75 -8.73
N VAL A 384 -17.87 28.57 -7.64
CA VAL A 384 -18.92 27.55 -7.51
C VAL A 384 -20.18 28.17 -6.88
N TRP A 385 -21.20 28.43 -7.70
CA TRP A 385 -22.45 29.09 -7.28
C TRP A 385 -23.68 28.18 -7.37
N ILE A 386 -23.49 26.86 -7.29
CA ILE A 386 -24.61 25.90 -7.24
C ILE A 386 -25.42 26.08 -5.95
N ARG A 387 -24.75 26.45 -4.84
CA ARG A 387 -25.38 26.74 -3.55
C ARG A 387 -25.28 28.23 -3.24
N GLN A 388 -26.35 28.79 -2.67
CA GLN A 388 -26.44 30.21 -2.28
C GLN A 388 -25.25 30.67 -1.41
N ALA A 389 -24.80 29.84 -0.47
CA ALA A 389 -23.69 30.17 0.43
C ALA A 389 -22.39 30.52 -0.31
N GLY A 390 -22.08 29.83 -1.43
CA GLY A 390 -20.88 30.10 -2.22
C GLY A 390 -20.92 31.49 -2.87
N LEU A 391 -22.06 31.83 -3.48
CA LEU A 391 -22.29 33.15 -4.07
C LEU A 391 -22.23 34.27 -3.01
N GLN A 392 -22.89 34.07 -1.87
CA GLN A 392 -22.88 35.05 -0.78
C GLN A 392 -21.46 35.27 -0.22
N SER A 393 -20.67 34.22 -0.06
CA SER A 393 -19.28 34.32 0.40
C SER A 393 -18.41 35.16 -0.55
N ASP A 394 -18.56 34.97 -1.86
CA ASP A 394 -17.82 35.75 -2.86
C ASP A 394 -18.21 37.23 -2.84
N ILE A 395 -19.51 37.55 -2.77
CA ILE A 395 -20.00 38.92 -2.63
C ILE A 395 -19.49 39.55 -1.32
N GLN A 396 -19.62 38.84 -0.20
CA GLN A 396 -19.14 39.32 1.11
C GLN A 396 -17.62 39.54 1.12
N LYS A 397 -16.84 38.75 0.38
CA LYS A 397 -15.39 38.96 0.24
C LYS A 397 -15.10 40.28 -0.48
N ILE A 398 -15.83 40.58 -1.55
CA ILE A 398 -15.71 41.86 -2.27
C ILE A 398 -16.10 43.03 -1.36
N LEU A 399 -17.22 42.92 -0.63
CA LEU A 399 -17.68 43.96 0.30
C LEU A 399 -16.70 44.20 1.46
N ARG A 400 -16.06 43.15 1.99
CA ARG A 400 -15.00 43.29 3.00
C ARG A 400 -13.79 44.09 2.49
N HIS A 401 -13.47 43.99 1.20
CA HIS A 401 -12.41 44.80 0.58
C HIS A 401 -12.89 46.22 0.26
N ALA A 402 -14.14 46.38 -0.18
CA ALA A 402 -14.75 47.69 -0.44
C ALA A 402 -14.73 48.61 0.79
N ARG A 403 -15.07 48.10 1.97
CA ARG A 403 -15.08 48.87 3.23
C ARG A 403 -13.69 49.29 3.72
N LYS A 404 -12.62 48.79 3.08
CA LYS A 404 -11.22 49.09 3.39
C LYS A 404 -10.52 49.85 2.26
N LEU A 405 -11.27 50.54 1.42
CA LEU A 405 -10.70 51.42 0.39
C LEU A 405 -10.23 52.73 1.05
N PRO A 406 -9.08 53.28 0.62
CA PRO A 406 -8.23 52.89 -0.52
C PRO A 406 -7.20 51.78 -0.23
N GLU A 407 -7.03 51.32 1.01
CA GLU A 407 -5.95 50.39 1.40
C GLU A 407 -6.01 49.03 0.67
N LYS A 408 -7.21 48.57 0.29
CA LYS A 408 -7.45 47.28 -0.38
C LYS A 408 -7.94 47.40 -1.83
N THR A 409 -7.64 48.52 -2.51
CA THR A 409 -8.07 48.76 -3.90
C THR A 409 -7.69 47.63 -4.85
N GLN A 410 -6.45 47.11 -4.79
CA GLN A 410 -6.03 46.01 -5.66
C GLN A 410 -6.82 44.72 -5.41
N GLN A 411 -7.07 44.36 -4.14
CA GLN A 411 -7.83 43.16 -3.79
C GLN A 411 -9.31 43.29 -4.15
N PHE A 412 -9.89 44.48 -3.96
CA PHE A 412 -11.27 44.78 -4.37
C PHE A 412 -11.47 44.56 -5.88
N TYR A 413 -10.67 45.21 -6.73
CA TYR A 413 -10.81 45.07 -8.18
C TYR A 413 -10.43 43.67 -8.69
N LYS A 414 -9.51 42.96 -8.02
CA LYS A 414 -9.18 41.57 -8.35
C LYS A 414 -10.37 40.63 -8.11
N GLU A 415 -11.02 40.73 -6.96
CA GLU A 415 -12.19 39.90 -6.64
C GLU A 415 -13.43 40.30 -7.45
N LEU A 416 -13.62 41.60 -7.70
CA LEU A 416 -14.66 42.11 -8.59
C LEU A 416 -14.53 41.53 -10.01
N ASN A 417 -13.33 41.59 -10.60
CA ASN A 417 -13.09 41.03 -11.92
C ASN A 417 -13.20 39.49 -11.93
N ARG A 418 -12.85 38.80 -10.83
CA ARG A 418 -13.06 37.35 -10.69
C ARG A 418 -14.55 37.00 -10.76
N LEU A 419 -15.38 37.68 -9.95
CA LEU A 419 -16.82 37.49 -9.94
C LEU A 419 -17.42 37.86 -11.30
N ARG A 420 -17.01 39.00 -11.88
CA ARG A 420 -17.48 39.45 -13.20
C ARG A 420 -17.26 38.40 -14.28
N LYS A 421 -16.03 37.88 -14.39
CA LYS A 421 -15.70 36.85 -15.38
C LYS A 421 -16.53 35.59 -15.18
N ALA A 422 -16.72 35.15 -13.93
CA ALA A 422 -17.54 33.98 -13.64
C ALA A 422 -19.03 34.20 -14.00
N ALA A 423 -19.59 35.37 -13.68
CA ALA A 423 -20.97 35.73 -14.03
C ALA A 423 -21.20 35.74 -15.55
N ILE A 424 -20.25 36.28 -16.31
CA ILE A 424 -20.30 36.29 -17.79
C ILE A 424 -20.21 34.86 -18.33
N SER A 425 -19.24 34.06 -17.86
CA SER A 425 -19.06 32.67 -18.32
C SER A 425 -20.28 31.78 -18.01
N LEU A 426 -20.99 32.07 -16.92
CA LEU A 426 -22.21 31.35 -16.53
C LEU A 426 -23.49 31.91 -17.17
N GLY A 427 -23.42 33.04 -17.88
CA GLY A 427 -24.60 33.76 -18.39
C GLY A 427 -25.47 34.41 -17.31
N PHE A 428 -24.98 34.51 -16.07
CA PHE A 428 -25.69 35.10 -14.93
C PHE A 428 -25.48 36.63 -14.92
N LEU A 429 -26.04 37.33 -15.90
CA LEU A 429 -25.83 38.78 -16.05
C LEU A 429 -26.57 39.60 -15.00
N ASP A 430 -27.70 39.10 -14.47
CA ASP A 430 -28.47 39.79 -13.42
C ASP A 430 -27.70 39.95 -12.12
N LEU A 431 -26.70 39.09 -11.85
CA LEU A 431 -25.81 39.22 -10.70
C LEU A 431 -24.96 40.49 -10.82
N LEU A 432 -24.54 40.88 -12.03
CA LEU A 432 -23.76 42.10 -12.21
C LEU A 432 -24.61 43.34 -11.89
N ASN A 433 -25.87 43.33 -12.31
CA ASN A 433 -26.84 44.39 -11.97
C ASN A 433 -27.11 44.43 -10.46
N GLY A 434 -27.31 43.26 -9.84
CA GLY A 434 -27.49 43.14 -8.39
C GLY A 434 -26.28 43.61 -7.60
N LEU A 435 -25.06 43.27 -8.04
CA LEU A 435 -23.82 43.70 -7.39
C LEU A 435 -23.60 45.21 -7.53
N ALA A 436 -23.91 45.80 -8.69
CA ALA A 436 -23.86 47.24 -8.88
C ALA A 436 -24.81 47.98 -7.92
N TYR A 437 -26.04 47.47 -7.76
CA TYR A 437 -26.99 48.01 -6.79
C TYR A 437 -26.47 47.90 -5.34
N ILE A 438 -25.84 46.77 -4.98
CA ILE A 438 -25.24 46.61 -3.65
C ILE A 438 -24.13 47.64 -3.41
N PHE A 439 -23.28 47.93 -4.41
CA PHE A 439 -22.23 48.96 -4.26
C PHE A 439 -22.80 50.37 -4.07
N GLU A 440 -23.90 50.71 -4.74
CA GLU A 440 -24.60 51.99 -4.52
C GLU A 440 -25.14 52.07 -3.10
N GLN A 441 -25.75 51.00 -2.59
CA GLN A 441 -26.25 50.95 -1.21
C GLN A 441 -25.11 51.07 -0.18
N GLU A 442 -23.98 50.39 -0.40
CA GLU A 442 -22.82 50.50 0.48
C GLU A 442 -22.20 51.89 0.45
N CYS A 443 -22.20 52.57 -0.72
CA CYS A 443 -21.75 53.96 -0.84
C CYS A 443 -22.60 54.92 0.00
N LEU A 444 -23.93 54.72 0.03
CA LEU A 444 -24.85 55.51 0.85
C LEU A 444 -24.70 55.26 2.36
N GLN A 445 -24.20 54.08 2.75
CA GLN A 445 -24.04 53.66 4.14
C GLN A 445 -22.62 53.87 4.69
N LEU A 446 -21.76 54.58 3.95
CA LEU A 446 -20.39 54.84 4.40
C LEU A 446 -20.38 55.66 5.70
N PRO A 447 -19.58 55.26 6.71
CA PRO A 447 -19.39 56.06 7.91
C PRO A 447 -18.81 57.46 7.58
N PRO A 448 -19.09 58.50 8.38
CA PRO A 448 -18.50 59.83 8.20
C PRO A 448 -16.97 59.85 8.28
N SER A 449 -16.36 58.82 8.89
CA SER A 449 -14.91 58.61 8.99
C SER A 449 -14.30 57.86 7.79
N ALA A 450 -15.10 57.47 6.80
CA ALA A 450 -14.60 56.76 5.62
C ALA A 450 -13.81 57.68 4.69
N HIS A 451 -12.76 57.14 4.06
CA HIS A 451 -11.95 57.90 3.13
C HIS A 451 -12.77 58.27 1.87
N PRO A 452 -12.65 59.51 1.34
CA PRO A 452 -13.45 59.97 0.20
C PRO A 452 -13.26 59.13 -1.07
N ASP A 453 -12.07 58.55 -1.26
CA ASP A 453 -11.79 57.62 -2.37
C ASP A 453 -12.70 56.37 -2.36
N CYS A 454 -13.18 55.92 -1.19
CA CYS A 454 -14.06 54.75 -1.10
C CYS A 454 -15.36 54.94 -1.88
N ALA A 455 -16.02 56.09 -1.70
CA ALA A 455 -17.26 56.42 -2.42
C ALA A 455 -17.03 56.50 -3.94
N VAL A 456 -15.92 57.13 -4.34
CA VAL A 456 -15.56 57.32 -5.75
C VAL A 456 -15.29 55.97 -6.44
N GLN A 457 -14.51 55.08 -5.82
CA GLN A 457 -14.20 53.77 -6.39
C GLN A 457 -15.44 52.85 -6.43
N LEU A 458 -16.31 52.90 -5.42
CA LEU A 458 -17.56 52.13 -5.39
C LEU A 458 -18.54 52.56 -6.48
N GLN A 459 -18.73 53.87 -6.64
CA GLN A 459 -19.58 54.42 -7.68
C GLN A 459 -19.04 54.08 -9.08
N HIS A 460 -17.73 54.28 -9.30
CA HIS A 460 -17.06 53.89 -10.54
C HIS A 460 -17.27 52.41 -10.86
N ALA A 461 -17.05 51.52 -9.88
CA ALA A 461 -17.25 50.07 -10.07
C ALA A 461 -18.71 49.72 -10.40
N ALA A 462 -19.69 50.36 -9.76
CA ALA A 462 -21.12 50.14 -10.03
C ALA A 462 -21.53 50.58 -11.44
N GLU A 463 -21.07 51.75 -11.88
CA GLU A 463 -21.33 52.28 -13.22
C GLU A 463 -20.68 51.40 -14.29
N ASP A 464 -19.42 50.99 -14.08
CA ASP A 464 -18.72 50.11 -15.00
C ASP A 464 -19.43 48.76 -15.13
N LEU A 465 -19.86 48.12 -14.02
CA LEU A 465 -20.53 46.82 -14.09
C LEU A 465 -21.78 46.80 -15.00
N ARG A 466 -22.43 47.95 -15.23
CA ARG A 466 -23.60 48.08 -16.10
C ARG A 466 -23.28 48.36 -17.57
N LYS A 467 -22.04 48.74 -17.91
CA LYS A 467 -21.64 49.06 -19.28
C LYS A 467 -21.63 47.80 -20.16
N ILE A 468 -22.08 47.95 -21.41
CA ILE A 468 -22.15 46.84 -22.39
C ILE A 468 -20.75 46.30 -22.72
N GLN A 469 -19.74 47.16 -22.74
CA GLN A 469 -18.33 46.79 -22.95
C GLN A 469 -17.81 45.81 -21.88
N ASN A 470 -18.43 45.82 -20.70
CA ASN A 470 -18.05 44.96 -19.58
C ASN A 470 -18.70 43.58 -19.65
N ARG A 471 -19.34 43.24 -20.79
CA ARG A 471 -19.77 41.88 -21.12
C ARG A 471 -18.68 41.06 -21.82
N ASP A 472 -17.57 41.69 -22.24
CA ASP A 472 -16.39 40.97 -22.72
C ASP A 472 -15.61 40.38 -21.54
N ILE A 473 -15.31 39.09 -21.61
CA ILE A 473 -14.52 38.36 -20.62
C ILE A 473 -13.07 38.88 -20.53
N LYS A 474 -12.52 39.44 -21.60
CA LYS A 474 -11.15 39.97 -21.67
C LYS A 474 -11.00 41.34 -21.01
N TYR A 475 -12.09 42.11 -20.94
CA TYR A 475 -12.09 43.40 -20.27
C TYR A 475 -11.73 43.25 -18.78
N ASN A 476 -11.13 44.25 -18.15
CA ASN A 476 -11.02 44.28 -16.69
C ASN A 476 -11.39 45.67 -16.21
N VAL A 477 -12.25 45.73 -15.18
CA VAL A 477 -12.57 46.99 -14.50
C VAL A 477 -11.32 47.45 -13.77
N MET A 478 -10.82 48.64 -14.11
CA MET A 478 -9.63 49.24 -13.51
C MET A 478 -10.00 50.27 -12.44
N PRO A 479 -9.19 50.45 -11.40
CA PRO A 479 -9.40 51.49 -10.41
C PRO A 479 -9.33 52.88 -11.05
N LEU A 480 -10.17 53.79 -10.58
CA LEU A 480 -10.12 55.19 -11.00
C LEU A 480 -8.87 55.84 -10.40
N GLN A 481 -8.10 56.57 -11.21
CA GLN A 481 -6.99 57.36 -10.65
C GLN A 481 -7.56 58.61 -10.00
N THR A 482 -7.40 58.71 -8.69
CA THR A 482 -7.83 59.86 -7.91
C THR A 482 -6.63 60.62 -7.36
N ASN A 483 -6.78 61.95 -7.25
CA ASN A 483 -5.74 62.84 -6.73
C ASN A 483 -5.57 62.73 -5.21
N TYR A 484 -6.33 61.87 -4.54
CA TYR A 484 -6.24 61.64 -3.09
C TYR A 484 -5.02 60.79 -2.69
N ASN A 485 -4.34 60.16 -3.65
CA ASN A 485 -3.11 59.38 -3.42
C ASN A 485 -1.82 60.21 -3.61
N SER A 486 -1.93 61.53 -3.73
CA SER A 486 -0.82 62.47 -3.92
C SER A 486 -0.56 63.30 -2.65
N THR A 487 -0.29 62.62 -1.54
CA THR A 487 0.35 63.19 -0.34
C THR A 487 1.18 62.14 0.36
#